data_AF-A0A1G8Z2T5-F1
#
_entry.id   AF-A0A1G8Z2T5-F1
#
_cell.length_a   1.000
_cell.length_b   1.000
_cell.length_c   1.000
_cell.angle_alpha   90.00
_cell.angle_beta   90.00
_cell.angle_gamma   90.00
#
_symmetry.space_group_name_H-M   'P 1'
#
loop_
_entity.id
_entity.type
_entity.pdbx_description
1 polymer ?
#
loop_
_entity_poly.entity_id
_entity_poly.type
_entity_poly.pdbx_seq_one_letter_code
_entity_poly.pdbx_strand_id
1 'polypeptide(L)' 'MTKISTIGVDLAKNVFQVHGIDASGAVVVRRQLKRASVEKFFAQLPPCLVGMEACGSAHHWARVIGRYGHEVRL' A
#
# COMPACT_ATOMS: atom_id res chain seq x y z
N MET A 1 17.30 -8.97 -3.09
CA MET A 1 15.97 -8.59 -2.56
C MET A 1 15.16 -8.01 -3.69
N THR A 2 14.04 -8.63 -4.02
CA THR A 2 13.17 -8.16 -5.11
C THR A 2 12.43 -6.91 -4.65
N LYS A 3 12.64 -5.78 -5.34
CA LYS A 3 12.09 -4.48 -4.97
C LYS A 3 10.63 -4.40 -5.40
N ILE A 4 9.73 -4.03 -4.48
CA ILE A 4 8.33 -3.76 -4.81
C ILE A 4 8.26 -2.51 -5.70
N SER A 5 7.61 -2.62 -6.85
CA SER A 5 7.39 -1.52 -7.80
C SER A 5 6.02 -0.87 -7.57
N THR A 6 5.00 -1.68 -7.34
CA THR A 6 3.59 -1.26 -7.25
C THR A 6 2.87 -2.05 -6.17
N ILE A 7 1.98 -1.38 -5.43
CA ILE A 7 1.11 -2.00 -4.42
C ILE A 7 -0.35 -1.65 -4.73
N GLY A 8 -1.20 -2.65 -4.81
CA GLY A 8 -2.66 -2.52 -4.70
C GLY A 8 -3.09 -2.61 -3.24
N VAL A 9 -3.96 -1.71 -2.80
CA VAL A 9 -4.56 -1.70 -1.46
C VAL A 9 -6.08 -1.72 -1.55
N ASP A 10 -6.67 -2.74 -0.95
CA ASP A 10 -8.11 -2.84 -0.70
C ASP A 10 -8.39 -2.47 0.77
N LEU A 11 -9.35 -1.57 0.98
CA LEU A 11 -9.60 -0.85 2.21
C LEU A 11 -10.87 -1.35 2.92
N ALA A 12 -10.73 -1.97 4.08
CA ALA A 12 -11.86 -2.21 5.00
C ALA A 12 -11.68 -1.44 6.31
N LYS A 13 -12.73 -1.43 7.15
CA LYS A 13 -12.79 -0.63 8.39
C LYS A 13 -11.57 -0.86 9.31
N ASN A 14 -11.19 -2.13 9.50
CA ASN A 14 -10.15 -2.53 10.45
C ASN A 14 -8.98 -3.30 9.82
N VAL A 15 -9.14 -3.74 8.57
CA VAL A 15 -8.20 -4.60 7.87
C VAL A 15 -8.01 -4.12 6.44
N PHE A 16 -6.81 -4.32 5.91
CA PHE A 16 -6.37 -3.83 4.61
C PHE A 16 -5.74 -5.00 3.89
N GLN A 17 -6.14 -5.28 2.66
CA GLN A 17 -5.43 -6.25 1.84
C GLN A 17 -4.39 -5.53 1.02
N VAL A 18 -3.14 -6.01 1.09
CA VAL A 18 -2.06 -5.49 0.25
C VAL A 18 -1.59 -6.56 -0.72
N HIS A 19 -1.42 -6.14 -1.98
CA HIS A 19 -0.88 -6.95 -3.05
C HIS A 19 0.21 -6.15 -3.75
N GLY A 20 1.46 -6.58 -3.64
CA GLY A 20 2.59 -5.89 -4.24
C GLY A 20 3.34 -6.76 -5.23
N ILE A 21 3.71 -6.14 -6.34
CA ILE A 21 4.44 -6.74 -7.44
C ILE A 21 5.80 -6.08 -7.61
N ASP A 22 6.74 -6.79 -8.21
CA ASP A 22 8.01 -6.21 -8.65
C ASP A 22 7.91 -5.59 -10.05
N ALA A 23 9.03 -5.15 -10.63
CA ALA A 23 9.05 -4.56 -11.98
C ALA A 23 8.74 -5.57 -13.10
N SER A 24 8.87 -6.87 -12.85
CA SER A 24 8.51 -7.95 -13.79
C SER A 24 7.04 -8.37 -13.69
N GLY A 25 6.30 -7.83 -12.71
CA GLY A 25 4.93 -8.21 -12.41
C GLY A 25 4.82 -9.43 -11.48
N ALA A 26 5.94 -9.97 -10.98
CA ALA A 26 5.91 -11.08 -10.04
C ALA A 26 5.39 -10.61 -8.67
N VAL A 27 4.50 -11.39 -8.07
CA VAL A 27 3.97 -11.10 -6.74
C VAL A 27 5.05 -11.32 -5.69
N VAL A 28 5.40 -10.25 -4.99
CA VAL A 28 6.44 -10.27 -3.94
C VAL A 28 5.87 -10.06 -2.54
N VAL A 29 4.66 -9.50 -2.44
CA VAL A 29 3.93 -9.39 -1.17
C VAL A 29 2.45 -9.60 -1.39
N ARG A 30 1.83 -10.46 -0.58
CA ARG A 30 0.39 -10.62 -0.51
C ARG A 30 0.02 -10.91 0.93
N ARG A 31 -0.59 -9.94 1.63
CA ARG A 31 -0.97 -10.14 3.04
C ARG A 31 -2.06 -9.18 3.49
N GLN A 32 -2.71 -9.57 4.57
CA GLN A 32 -3.62 -8.70 5.32
C GLN A 32 -2.85 -7.87 6.35
N LEU A 33 -3.18 -6.59 6.46
CA LEU A 33 -2.70 -5.68 7.50
C LEU A 33 -3.86 -5.30 8.40
N LYS A 34 -3.61 -5.20 9.71
CA LYS A 34 -4.49 -4.46 10.62
C LYS A 34 -4.27 -2.97 10.40
N ARG A 35 -5.30 -2.16 10.66
CA ARG A 35 -5.24 -0.69 10.56
C ARG A 35 -3.99 -0.08 11.22
N ALA A 36 -3.65 -0.53 12.43
CA ALA A 36 -2.50 -0.04 13.20
C ALA A 36 -1.13 -0.42 12.59
N SER A 37 -1.08 -1.37 11.66
CA SER A 37 0.15 -1.85 11.03
C SER A 37 0.43 -1.22 9.67
N VAL A 38 -0.53 -0.47 9.10
CA VAL A 38 -0.42 0.12 7.76
C VAL A 38 0.76 1.09 7.70
N GLU A 39 0.85 2.03 8.62
CA GLU A 39 1.93 3.02 8.65
C GLU A 39 3.31 2.38 8.78
N LYS A 40 3.47 1.45 9.73
CA LYS A 40 4.73 0.72 9.91
C LYS A 40 5.12 -0.06 8.65
N PHE A 41 4.16 -0.62 7.94
CA PHE A 41 4.42 -1.34 6.70
C PHE A 41 4.98 -0.41 5.62
N PHE A 42 4.34 0.72 5.34
CA PHE A 42 4.80 1.66 4.31
C PHE A 42 6.10 2.38 4.71
N ALA A 43 6.30 2.69 6.00
CA ALA A 43 7.55 3.28 6.50
C ALA A 43 8.81 2.41 6.26
N GLN A 44 8.63 1.09 6.11
CA GLN A 44 9.74 0.14 5.90
C GLN A 44 10.02 -0.11 4.42
N LEU A 45 9.19 0.41 3.51
CA LEU A 45 9.31 0.20 2.09
C LEU A 45 10.00 1.38 1.42
N PRO A 46 10.84 1.14 0.40
CA PRO A 46 11.22 2.20 -0.52
C PRO A 46 9.98 2.81 -1.19
N PRO A 47 10.03 4.10 -1.56
CA PRO A 47 9.00 4.74 -2.37
C PRO A 47 8.60 3.90 -3.58
N CYS A 48 7.29 3.77 -3.79
CA CYS A 48 6.69 2.98 -4.85
C CYS A 48 5.31 3.55 -5.22
N LEU A 49 4.74 3.06 -6.32
CA LEU A 49 3.39 3.39 -6.74
C LEU A 49 2.37 2.61 -5.90
N VAL A 50 1.33 3.27 -5.42
CA VAL A 50 0.25 2.65 -4.66
C VAL A 50 -1.08 2.95 -5.33
N GLY A 51 -1.75 1.92 -5.85
CA GLY A 51 -3.14 1.99 -6.26
C GLY A 51 -4.04 1.65 -5.09
N MET A 52 -5.06 2.45 -4.82
CA MET A 52 -6.00 2.20 -3.72
C MET A 52 -7.44 2.27 -4.20
N GLU A 53 -8.28 1.41 -3.64
CA GLU A 53 -9.73 1.51 -3.78
C GLU A 53 -10.25 2.86 -3.26
N ALA A 54 -11.16 3.49 -4.02
CA ALA A 54 -11.92 4.64 -3.57
C ALA A 54 -13.03 4.23 -2.59
N CYS A 55 -12.84 4.55 -1.31
CA CYS A 55 -13.83 4.42 -0.25
C CYS A 55 -13.88 5.69 0.61
N GLY A 56 -14.81 5.77 1.58
CA GLY A 56 -14.95 6.95 2.44
C GLY A 56 -13.69 7.34 3.23
N SER A 57 -12.72 6.44 3.38
CA SER A 57 -11.44 6.71 4.05
C SER A 57 -10.23 6.78 3.10
N ALA A 58 -10.42 6.60 1.79
CA ALA A 58 -9.33 6.47 0.83
C ALA A 58 -8.42 7.71 0.77
N HIS A 59 -8.99 8.91 0.71
CA HIS A 59 -8.20 10.14 0.73
C HIS A 59 -7.38 10.33 2.02
N HIS A 60 -7.89 9.88 3.17
CA HIS A 60 -7.12 9.91 4.43
C HIS A 60 -5.91 8.99 4.31
N TRP A 61 -6.12 7.75 3.86
CA TRP A 61 -5.04 6.78 3.70
C TRP A 61 -4.05 7.16 2.62
N ALA A 62 -4.48 7.77 1.52
CA ALA A 62 -3.59 8.29 0.49
C ALA A 62 -2.62 9.33 1.05
N ARG A 63 -3.10 10.25 1.91
CA ARG A 63 -2.23 11.22 2.59
C ARG A 63 -1.28 10.56 3.58
N VAL A 64 -1.75 9.59 4.36
CA VAL A 64 -0.93 8.87 5.34
C VAL A 64 0.19 8.10 4.64
N ILE A 65 -0.13 7.36 3.58
CA ILE A 65 0.83 6.59 2.79
C ILE A 65 1.80 7.52 2.04
N GLY A 66 1.29 8.61 1.46
CA GLY A 66 2.12 9.59 0.76
C GLY A 66 3.17 10.29 1.63
N ARG A 67 2.96 10.41 2.95
CA ARG A 67 3.97 10.95 3.88
C ARG A 67 5.26 10.13 3.95
N TYR A 68 5.21 8.86 3.56
CA TYR A 68 6.37 7.98 3.47
C TYR A 68 7.04 8.01 2.07
N GLY A 69 6.63 8.94 1.20
CA GLY A 69 7.23 9.17 -0.12
C GLY A 69 6.61 8.35 -1.26
N HIS A 70 5.56 7.58 -0.99
CA HIS A 70 4.86 6.82 -2.02
C HIS A 70 3.98 7.71 -2.90
N GLU A 71 3.94 7.41 -4.20
CA GLU A 71 2.95 8.01 -5.10
C GLU A 71 1.65 7.23 -4.97
N VAL A 72 0.57 7.89 -4.54
CA VAL A 72 -0.73 7.23 -4.37
C VAL A 72 -1.70 7.67 -5.47
N ARG A 73 -2.35 6.69 -6.10
CA ARG A 73 -3.43 6.86 -7.07
C ARG A 73 -4.72 6.24 -6.53
N LEU A 74 -5.77 7.05 -6.49
CA LEU A 74 -7.13 6.69 -6.08
C LEU A 74 -8.00 6.37 -7.31
#